data_AF-A0A6I7QX87-F1
#
_entry.id   AF-A0A6I7QX87-F1
#
_cell.length_a   1.000
_cell.length_b   1.000
_cell.length_c   1.000
_cell.angle_alpha   90.00
_cell.angle_beta   90.00
_cell.angle_gamma   90.00
#
_symmetry.space_group_name_H-M   'P 1'
#
loop_
_entity.id
_entity.type
_entity.pdbx_description
1 polymer ?
#
loop_
_entity_poly.entity_id
_entity_poly.type
_entity_poly.pdbx_seq_one_letter_code
_entity_poly.pdbx_strand_id
1 'polypeptide(L)'
;MSAGPSPGDRVIESLRGAHRRTAEPILLATVSGIATTNPEMIEWFARETAVTIITSKSIQVRPNPGNREPVITEPEPGSFGNAVGLKNPGLAAALLELRELRRRLSARADPARSKPLLNISIAGRDPEEFSLLAGKLAPLADLLELNLSCPHAHGGYGSVIGCDRNLVERCTRAAVDAAGATPVFAKLTPNVAAPGELAAIARRAVEAGAAGIVAINTVGPDQYREPETGALILNNPAPPGSPDAASRSGLGGRSGRWIRERALACIREIRDGLGPEVPLIGMGGVELPEDARALRDAGADVVGVGSVLALVHQKEWPRLFRDLADGFRNEGSDPSRPLPAYYREEGNMRFQRRTVAARRELGGGLFELELEGTFAFEAGQSCFLWLPGVGEKPFSPALDEPATFLIRRRGLVTDALGRLERGDSLFIRGPYGSGEGVIDATMAAPADGAAPGSVALILVAGSGAALAPTLAKRLAARGVAVRVMIGLRDDTTAVPLEQAIRRHADLQVLRDQGVIGRVLRVAEDTYGGTGESASPAYPETRRTESLNTLWAIGPDPFMEGAMDLGIRLGLDRDRIWISLEEEMLCGTGLCGMCHRGGRLTCAHGTFVTMTAAGGAGKESCL
;
A
#
# COMPACT_ATOMS: atom_id res chain seq x y z
N MET A 1 27.45 -41.59 7.03
CA MET A 1 27.29 -40.58 5.97
C MET A 1 26.72 -39.35 6.64
N SER A 2 27.48 -38.26 6.80
CA SER A 2 26.89 -37.02 7.35
C SER A 2 25.91 -36.48 6.31
N ALA A 3 24.63 -36.37 6.66
CA ALA A 3 23.68 -35.64 5.84
C ALA A 3 24.25 -34.23 5.60
N GLY A 4 24.28 -33.77 4.34
CA GLY A 4 24.77 -32.43 4.01
C GLY A 4 23.93 -31.34 4.70
N PRO A 5 24.38 -30.08 4.68
CA PRO A 5 23.68 -28.97 5.34
C PRO A 5 22.24 -28.87 4.84
N SER A 6 21.31 -28.74 5.79
CA SER A 6 19.88 -28.56 5.49
C SER A 6 19.65 -27.26 4.72
N PRO A 7 18.49 -27.08 4.04
CA PRO A 7 18.17 -25.81 3.40
C PRO A 7 18.27 -24.62 4.37
N GLY A 8 17.87 -24.80 5.63
CA GLY A 8 17.99 -23.79 6.68
C GLY A 8 19.45 -23.46 7.01
N ASP A 9 20.34 -24.45 7.07
CA ASP A 9 21.77 -24.23 7.32
C ASP A 9 22.40 -23.38 6.21
N ARG A 10 22.03 -23.63 4.95
CA ARG A 10 22.52 -22.83 3.80
C ARG A 10 22.02 -21.39 3.85
N VAL A 11 20.79 -21.16 4.32
CA VAL A 11 20.28 -19.81 4.55
C VAL A 11 21.16 -19.11 5.59
N ILE A 12 21.41 -19.73 6.74
CA ILE A 12 22.23 -19.13 7.80
C ILE A 12 23.66 -18.87 7.32
N GLU A 13 24.26 -19.82 6.61
CA GLU A 13 25.61 -19.68 6.05
C GLU A 13 25.71 -18.51 5.06
N SER A 14 24.68 -18.29 4.23
CA SER A 14 24.67 -17.18 3.28
C SER A 14 24.65 -15.79 3.96
N LEU A 15 24.05 -15.69 5.14
CA LEU A 15 23.89 -14.42 5.87
C LEU A 15 25.03 -14.18 6.87
N ARG A 16 25.56 -15.24 7.49
CA ARG A 16 26.54 -15.14 8.57
C ARG A 16 27.78 -14.35 8.15
N GLY A 17 28.12 -13.34 8.95
CA GLY A 17 29.33 -12.56 8.78
C GLY A 17 29.36 -11.65 7.56
N ALA A 18 28.23 -11.46 6.86
CA ALA A 18 28.12 -10.58 5.70
C ALA A 18 28.56 -9.15 6.00
N HIS A 19 28.40 -8.68 7.25
CA HIS A 19 28.88 -7.37 7.67
C HIS A 19 30.41 -7.17 7.51
N ARG A 20 31.18 -8.26 7.52
CA ARG A 20 32.64 -8.25 7.33
C ARG A 20 33.06 -8.32 5.86
N ARG A 21 32.13 -8.67 4.95
CA ARG A 21 32.39 -8.81 3.51
C ARG A 21 32.29 -7.46 2.82
N THR A 22 33.15 -6.51 3.19
CA THR A 22 33.08 -5.10 2.74
C THR A 22 33.29 -4.91 1.24
N ALA A 23 33.88 -5.89 0.57
CA ALA A 23 34.03 -5.93 -0.88
C ALA A 23 32.78 -6.41 -1.62
N GLU A 24 31.81 -7.02 -0.94
CA GLU A 24 30.55 -7.49 -1.54
C GLU A 24 29.45 -6.41 -1.43
N PRO A 25 28.42 -6.46 -2.31
CA PRO A 25 27.22 -5.65 -2.13
C PRO A 25 26.55 -5.92 -0.78
N ILE A 26 25.95 -4.88 -0.20
CA ILE A 26 25.18 -4.98 1.04
C ILE A 26 23.94 -5.83 0.78
N LEU A 27 23.73 -6.87 1.59
CA LEU A 27 22.50 -7.66 1.54
C LEU A 27 21.34 -6.81 2.07
N LEU A 28 20.23 -6.78 1.32
CA LEU A 28 19.07 -5.96 1.67
C LEU A 28 17.85 -6.81 2.02
N ALA A 29 17.00 -6.30 2.91
CA ALA A 29 15.71 -6.90 3.25
C ALA A 29 14.57 -5.89 3.13
N THR A 30 13.38 -6.33 2.71
CA THR A 30 12.16 -5.56 3.03
C THR A 30 11.78 -5.77 4.49
N VAL A 31 11.09 -4.79 5.08
CA VAL A 31 10.69 -4.85 6.49
C VAL A 31 9.23 -5.26 6.64
N SER A 32 8.95 -6.13 7.61
CA SER A 32 7.56 -6.57 7.92
C SER A 32 6.63 -5.37 8.10
N GLY A 33 5.54 -5.37 7.33
CA GLY A 33 4.50 -4.34 7.42
C GLY A 33 4.67 -3.13 6.51
N ILE A 34 5.73 -3.06 5.70
CA ILE A 34 5.95 -2.00 4.71
C ILE A 34 6.03 -2.61 3.30
N ALA A 35 5.17 -2.12 2.40
CA ALA A 35 5.03 -2.47 0.99
C ALA A 35 4.72 -3.96 0.68
N THR A 36 5.44 -4.92 1.27
CA THR A 36 5.29 -6.37 1.06
C THR A 36 4.24 -6.98 2.01
N THR A 37 3.07 -6.33 2.08
CA THR A 37 1.97 -6.70 3.00
C THR A 37 0.99 -7.71 2.40
N ASN A 38 1.07 -7.95 1.10
CA ASN A 38 0.26 -8.92 0.37
C ASN A 38 1.13 -9.72 -0.62
N PRO A 39 0.65 -10.89 -1.10
CA PRO A 39 1.41 -11.75 -2.02
C PRO A 39 1.83 -11.10 -3.34
N GLU A 40 1.00 -10.22 -3.90
CA GLU A 40 1.30 -9.60 -5.19
C GLU A 40 2.48 -8.64 -5.08
N MET A 41 2.55 -7.86 -3.99
CA MET A 41 3.70 -7.01 -3.70
C MET A 41 4.95 -7.82 -3.40
N ILE A 42 4.86 -8.95 -2.68
CA ILE A 42 6.01 -9.84 -2.47
C ILE A 42 6.54 -10.36 -3.81
N GLU A 43 5.65 -10.78 -4.71
CA GLU A 43 6.03 -11.22 -6.05
C GLU A 43 6.65 -10.08 -6.88
N TRP A 44 6.07 -8.89 -6.82
CA TRP A 44 6.60 -7.72 -7.50
C TRP A 44 8.02 -7.40 -7.01
N PHE A 45 8.26 -7.37 -5.70
CA PHE A 45 9.61 -7.16 -5.16
C PHE A 45 10.58 -8.24 -5.62
N ALA A 46 10.15 -9.51 -5.62
CA ALA A 46 11.00 -10.62 -6.04
C ALA A 46 11.44 -10.51 -7.51
N ARG A 47 10.59 -9.91 -8.36
CA ARG A 47 10.87 -9.71 -9.77
C ARG A 47 11.63 -8.41 -10.05
N GLU A 48 11.22 -7.30 -9.44
CA GLU A 48 11.66 -5.97 -9.86
C GLU A 48 12.86 -5.45 -9.09
N THR A 49 13.19 -5.98 -7.89
CA THR A 49 14.25 -5.41 -7.04
C THR A 49 15.38 -6.39 -6.72
N ALA A 50 16.54 -5.86 -6.37
CA ALA A 50 17.73 -6.63 -5.99
C ALA A 50 17.74 -7.07 -4.52
N VAL A 51 16.57 -7.12 -3.87
CA VAL A 51 16.48 -7.45 -2.44
C VAL A 51 16.86 -8.91 -2.18
N THR A 52 17.60 -9.16 -1.10
CA THR A 52 18.03 -10.51 -0.70
C THR A 52 16.93 -11.24 0.08
N ILE A 53 16.22 -10.52 0.97
CA ILE A 53 15.17 -11.07 1.83
C ILE A 53 13.89 -10.26 1.66
N ILE A 54 12.77 -10.92 1.37
CA ILE A 54 11.45 -10.28 1.35
C ILE A 54 10.67 -10.74 2.58
N THR A 55 10.29 -9.78 3.41
CA THR A 55 9.56 -10.04 4.65
C THR A 55 8.07 -9.80 4.47
N SER A 56 7.25 -10.81 4.80
CA SER A 56 5.79 -10.67 4.79
C SER A 56 5.30 -9.73 5.89
N LYS A 57 4.01 -9.35 5.84
CA LYS A 57 3.32 -8.83 7.04
C LYS A 57 3.35 -9.87 8.16
N SER A 58 3.43 -9.42 9.42
CA SER A 58 3.24 -10.30 10.58
C SER A 58 1.84 -10.91 10.60
N ILE A 59 1.77 -12.25 10.58
CA ILE A 59 0.53 -13.02 10.58
C ILE A 59 0.15 -13.41 12.01
N GLN A 60 -1.12 -13.24 12.37
CA GLN A 60 -1.69 -13.70 13.63
C GLN A 60 -2.57 -14.93 13.40
N VAL A 61 -2.92 -15.67 14.47
CA VAL A 61 -3.80 -16.85 14.36
C VAL A 61 -5.17 -16.43 13.81
N ARG A 62 -5.76 -15.38 14.38
CA ARG A 62 -7.04 -14.82 13.98
C ARG A 62 -6.84 -13.58 13.09
N PRO A 63 -7.78 -13.29 12.17
CA PRO A 63 -7.76 -12.05 11.42
C PRO A 63 -7.76 -10.84 12.36
N ASN A 64 -7.00 -9.81 11.99
CA ASN A 64 -6.96 -8.55 12.72
C ASN A 64 -7.26 -7.40 11.73
N PRO A 65 -8.34 -6.62 11.94
CA PRO A 65 -8.69 -5.51 11.06
C PRO A 65 -7.73 -4.32 11.20
N GLY A 66 -6.91 -4.27 12.25
CA GLY A 66 -6.06 -3.14 12.60
C GLY A 66 -6.82 -2.00 13.27
N ASN A 67 -6.12 -0.89 13.46
CA ASN A 67 -6.72 0.35 13.96
C ASN A 67 -7.45 1.08 12.84
N ARG A 68 -8.39 1.94 13.22
CA ARG A 68 -9.05 2.86 12.29
C ARG A 68 -8.13 4.01 11.90
N GLU A 69 -8.30 4.46 10.68
CA GLU A 69 -7.58 5.58 10.07
C GLU A 69 -7.87 6.98 10.71
N PRO A 70 -6.93 7.95 10.67
CA PRO A 70 -5.56 7.81 10.16
C PRO A 70 -4.68 6.89 11.02
N VAL A 71 -3.86 6.07 10.36
CA VAL A 71 -2.95 5.11 11.01
C VAL A 71 -1.47 5.41 10.75
N ILE A 72 -1.16 6.34 9.86
CA ILE A 72 0.19 6.75 9.49
C ILE A 72 0.19 8.26 9.29
N THR A 73 1.26 8.93 9.71
CA THR A 73 1.50 10.35 9.48
C THR A 73 2.98 10.59 9.21
N GLU A 74 3.28 11.68 8.50
CA GLU A 74 4.63 12.17 8.23
C GLU A 74 4.75 13.61 8.73
N PRO A 75 5.11 13.82 10.01
CA PRO A 75 5.21 15.17 10.57
C PRO A 75 6.41 15.96 10.02
N GLU A 76 7.46 15.27 9.62
CA GLU A 76 8.65 15.84 8.95
C GLU A 76 9.01 14.93 7.76
N PRO A 77 9.55 15.47 6.64
CA PRO A 77 9.93 14.66 5.49
C PRO A 77 10.87 13.50 5.89
N GLY A 78 10.46 12.28 5.56
CA GLY A 78 11.22 11.06 5.87
C GLY A 78 11.04 10.53 7.30
N SER A 79 10.20 11.16 8.11
CA SER A 79 9.97 10.81 9.52
C SER A 79 8.50 10.50 9.77
N PHE A 80 8.22 9.28 10.23
CA PHE A 80 6.85 8.77 10.26
C PHE A 80 6.43 8.33 11.66
N GLY A 81 5.18 8.64 11.99
CA GLY A 81 4.44 8.07 13.11
C GLY A 81 3.41 7.06 12.62
N ASN A 82 3.34 5.86 13.21
CA ASN A 82 2.36 4.86 12.80
C ASN A 82 1.68 4.09 13.94
N ALA A 83 0.41 3.77 13.75
CA ALA A 83 -0.40 2.94 14.62
C ALA A 83 -1.35 2.05 13.77
N VAL A 84 -0.81 1.19 12.92
CA VAL A 84 -1.60 0.32 12.02
C VAL A 84 -2.39 -0.76 12.80
N GLY A 85 -1.93 -1.15 13.99
CA GLY A 85 -2.63 -2.14 14.82
C GLY A 85 -2.50 -3.59 14.33
N LEU A 86 -1.41 -3.94 13.63
CA LEU A 86 -1.15 -5.29 13.12
C LEU A 86 -2.23 -5.83 12.16
N LYS A 87 -2.86 -4.96 11.35
CA LYS A 87 -3.81 -5.40 10.31
C LYS A 87 -3.24 -6.57 9.49
N ASN A 88 -3.92 -7.72 9.49
CA ASN A 88 -3.51 -8.94 8.77
C ASN A 88 -4.71 -9.90 8.58
N PRO A 89 -4.70 -10.76 7.55
CA PRO A 89 -5.85 -11.61 7.20
C PRO A 89 -6.01 -12.84 8.11
N GLY A 90 -5.08 -13.07 9.04
CA GLY A 90 -5.06 -14.27 9.89
C GLY A 90 -4.46 -15.49 9.19
N LEU A 91 -4.18 -16.53 9.98
CA LEU A 91 -3.44 -17.71 9.55
C LEU A 91 -4.13 -18.48 8.42
N ALA A 92 -5.46 -18.65 8.48
CA ALA A 92 -6.19 -19.46 7.52
C ALA A 92 -6.09 -18.91 6.09
N ALA A 93 -6.36 -17.60 5.91
CA ALA A 93 -6.23 -16.92 4.63
C ALA A 93 -4.76 -16.84 4.18
N ALA A 94 -3.86 -16.50 5.11
CA ALA A 94 -2.42 -16.43 4.79
C ALA A 94 -1.85 -17.76 4.28
N LEU A 95 -2.30 -18.91 4.80
CA LEU A 95 -1.86 -20.22 4.30
C LEU A 95 -2.24 -20.45 2.84
N LEU A 96 -3.44 -20.05 2.43
CA LEU A 96 -3.90 -20.18 1.04
C LEU A 96 -3.07 -19.26 0.14
N GLU A 97 -2.99 -17.99 0.51
CA GLU A 97 -2.28 -16.94 -0.22
C GLU A 97 -0.78 -17.23 -0.37
N LEU A 98 -0.11 -17.71 0.68
CA LEU A 98 1.33 -17.98 0.66
C LEU A 98 1.69 -19.28 -0.06
N ARG A 99 0.82 -20.30 -0.01
CA ARG A 99 0.98 -21.49 -0.87
C ARG A 99 0.93 -21.10 -2.32
N GLU A 100 -0.02 -20.24 -2.67
CA GLU A 100 -0.15 -19.74 -4.02
C GLU A 100 1.04 -18.91 -4.47
N LEU A 101 1.49 -18.02 -3.60
CA LEU A 101 2.71 -17.25 -3.82
C LEU A 101 3.91 -18.17 -4.08
N ARG A 102 4.13 -19.20 -3.26
CA ARG A 102 5.24 -20.13 -3.43
C ARG A 102 5.18 -20.88 -4.76
N ARG A 103 3.99 -21.28 -5.20
CA ARG A 103 3.77 -21.90 -6.51
C ARG A 103 4.17 -20.95 -7.64
N ARG A 104 3.69 -19.70 -7.62
CA ARG A 104 4.04 -18.67 -8.62
C ARG A 104 5.53 -18.33 -8.65
N LEU A 105 6.14 -18.10 -7.47
CA LEU A 105 7.57 -17.82 -7.37
C LEU A 105 8.44 -18.97 -7.87
N SER A 106 7.99 -20.22 -7.72
CA SER A 106 8.71 -21.38 -8.24
C SER A 106 8.53 -21.54 -9.74
N ALA A 107 7.33 -21.30 -10.26
CA ALA A 107 7.04 -21.36 -11.69
C ALA A 107 7.76 -20.28 -12.51
N ARG A 108 8.08 -19.14 -11.88
CA ARG A 108 8.76 -17.99 -12.48
C ARG A 108 10.24 -17.90 -12.09
N ALA A 109 10.82 -18.98 -11.54
CA ALA A 109 12.21 -18.99 -11.14
C ALA A 109 13.11 -18.86 -12.38
N ASP A 110 13.94 -17.82 -12.40
CA ASP A 110 14.98 -17.63 -13.41
C ASP A 110 16.28 -18.31 -12.94
N PRO A 111 16.79 -19.33 -13.65
CA PRO A 111 18.04 -19.99 -13.29
C PRO A 111 19.25 -19.04 -13.25
N ALA A 112 19.20 -17.91 -13.96
CA ALA A 112 20.27 -16.93 -14.02
C ALA A 112 20.25 -15.93 -12.84
N ARG A 113 19.21 -15.95 -12.00
CA ARG A 113 19.05 -15.00 -10.89
C ARG A 113 18.88 -15.72 -9.55
N SER A 114 19.64 -15.29 -8.55
CA SER A 114 19.45 -15.74 -7.17
C SER A 114 18.05 -15.35 -6.69
N LYS A 115 17.26 -16.36 -6.31
CA LYS A 115 15.92 -16.16 -5.75
C LYS A 115 16.02 -15.47 -4.38
N PRO A 116 15.26 -14.39 -4.12
CA PRO A 116 15.21 -13.80 -2.78
C PRO A 116 14.60 -14.79 -1.78
N LEU A 117 15.10 -14.75 -0.54
CA LEU A 117 14.58 -15.54 0.56
C LEU A 117 13.25 -14.95 1.03
N LEU A 118 12.23 -15.78 1.16
CA LEU A 118 10.96 -15.40 1.75
C LEU A 118 11.03 -15.56 3.27
N ASN A 119 11.02 -14.43 3.97
CA ASN A 119 10.92 -14.35 5.41
C ASN A 119 9.45 -14.16 5.83
N ILE A 120 8.85 -15.16 6.48
CA ILE A 120 7.47 -15.05 6.95
C ILE A 120 7.48 -14.53 8.39
N SER A 121 6.94 -13.33 8.58
CA SER A 121 6.79 -12.70 9.89
C SER A 121 5.53 -13.23 10.59
N ILE A 122 5.64 -13.59 11.87
CA ILE A 122 4.53 -14.09 12.70
C ILE A 122 4.42 -13.26 13.99
N ALA A 123 3.19 -13.10 14.49
CA ALA A 123 2.88 -12.38 15.72
C ALA A 123 1.91 -13.21 16.59
N GLY A 124 2.45 -13.90 17.59
CA GLY A 124 1.67 -14.58 18.62
C GLY A 124 1.50 -13.70 19.88
N ARG A 125 0.48 -14.00 20.67
CA ARG A 125 0.25 -13.36 21.99
C ARG A 125 0.97 -14.08 23.13
N ASP A 126 1.28 -15.36 22.93
CA ASP A 126 1.87 -16.27 23.91
C ASP A 126 2.65 -17.39 23.19
N PRO A 127 3.38 -18.25 23.92
CA PRO A 127 4.14 -19.35 23.32
C PRO A 127 3.30 -20.34 22.50
N GLU A 128 2.03 -20.57 22.87
CA GLU A 128 1.16 -21.52 22.17
C GLU A 128 0.80 -21.00 20.77
N GLU A 129 0.43 -19.71 20.67
CA GLU A 129 0.17 -19.08 19.37
C GLU A 129 1.42 -19.02 18.51
N PHE A 130 2.60 -18.72 19.09
CA PHE A 130 3.86 -18.74 18.35
C PHE A 130 4.18 -20.14 17.82
N SER A 131 3.99 -21.18 18.63
CA SER A 131 4.19 -22.58 18.21
C SER A 131 3.25 -22.95 17.06
N LEU A 132 1.96 -22.63 17.17
CA LEU A 132 0.97 -22.91 16.13
C LEU A 132 1.30 -22.19 14.81
N LEU A 133 1.60 -20.89 14.88
CA LEU A 133 1.95 -20.09 13.71
C LEU A 133 3.21 -20.62 13.03
N ALA A 134 4.28 -20.87 13.81
CA ALA A 134 5.54 -21.38 13.31
C ALA A 134 5.37 -22.75 12.64
N GLY A 135 4.69 -23.70 13.31
CA GLY A 135 4.49 -25.04 12.77
C GLY A 135 3.66 -25.09 11.49
N LYS A 136 2.76 -24.12 11.27
CA LYS A 136 1.95 -24.04 10.03
C LYS A 136 2.64 -23.28 8.91
N LEU A 137 3.43 -22.26 9.22
CA LEU A 137 4.02 -21.36 8.22
C LEU A 137 5.47 -21.69 7.86
N ALA A 138 6.22 -22.37 8.72
CA ALA A 138 7.61 -22.79 8.46
C ALA A 138 7.78 -23.53 7.13
N PRO A 139 6.92 -24.48 6.73
CA PRO A 139 7.07 -25.19 5.44
C PRO A 139 6.94 -24.28 4.21
N LEU A 140 6.40 -23.06 4.37
CA LEU A 140 6.25 -22.07 3.32
C LEU A 140 7.32 -20.97 3.42
N ALA A 141 8.21 -20.99 4.41
CA ALA A 141 9.20 -19.94 4.69
C ALA A 141 10.62 -20.43 4.37
N ASP A 142 11.49 -19.52 3.91
CA ASP A 142 12.92 -19.81 3.85
C ASP A 142 13.59 -19.46 5.20
N LEU A 143 13.01 -18.48 5.90
CA LEU A 143 13.21 -18.22 7.32
C LEU A 143 11.92 -17.67 7.95
N LEU A 144 11.77 -17.81 9.26
CA LEU A 144 10.68 -17.24 10.04
C LEU A 144 11.17 -16.07 10.89
N GLU A 145 10.37 -15.01 11.00
CA GLU A 145 10.61 -13.88 11.89
C GLU A 145 9.54 -13.81 12.97
N LEU A 146 9.94 -13.90 14.24
CA LEU A 146 9.07 -13.73 15.39
C LEU A 146 9.00 -12.26 15.76
N ASN A 147 7.87 -11.63 15.47
CA ASN A 147 7.62 -10.26 15.88
C ASN A 147 7.26 -10.17 17.37
N LEU A 148 8.27 -9.99 18.22
CA LEU A 148 8.12 -9.91 19.67
C LEU A 148 7.73 -8.50 20.15
N SER A 149 7.50 -7.54 19.26
CA SER A 149 7.14 -6.16 19.63
C SER A 149 5.66 -5.97 19.97
N CYS A 150 4.85 -7.02 19.96
CA CYS A 150 3.41 -6.93 20.11
C CYS A 150 3.01 -6.70 21.58
N PRO A 151 2.13 -5.72 21.88
CA PRO A 151 1.75 -5.35 23.27
C PRO A 151 0.67 -6.27 23.88
N HIS A 152 0.67 -7.57 23.58
CA HIS A 152 -0.42 -8.49 23.97
C HIS A 152 -0.03 -9.57 24.99
N ALA A 153 1.07 -9.38 25.74
CA ALA A 153 1.49 -10.37 26.72
C ALA A 153 0.53 -10.45 27.92
N HIS A 154 0.13 -11.66 28.29
CA HIS A 154 -0.56 -11.95 29.55
C HIS A 154 0.37 -11.59 30.73
N GLY A 155 0.02 -10.59 31.53
CA GLY A 155 0.73 -10.24 32.77
C GLY A 155 0.72 -8.76 33.18
N GLY A 156 0.31 -7.85 32.29
CA GLY A 156 0.22 -6.43 32.60
C GLY A 156 0.06 -5.63 31.32
N TYR A 157 -1.04 -4.90 31.20
CA TYR A 157 -1.35 -4.09 30.02
C TYR A 157 -0.26 -3.03 29.83
N GLY A 158 0.57 -3.20 28.80
CA GLY A 158 1.66 -2.30 28.46
C GLY A 158 3.04 -2.94 28.30
N SER A 159 3.24 -4.21 28.70
CA SER A 159 4.49 -4.92 28.45
C SER A 159 4.49 -5.56 27.05
N VAL A 160 5.50 -5.20 26.27
CA VAL A 160 5.83 -5.85 25.00
C VAL A 160 6.59 -7.13 25.32
N ILE A 161 6.26 -8.25 24.67
CA ILE A 161 6.97 -9.54 24.88
C ILE A 161 8.49 -9.34 24.81
N GLY A 162 8.94 -8.59 23.81
CA GLY A 162 10.34 -8.23 23.57
C GLY A 162 11.00 -7.33 24.62
N CYS A 163 10.34 -7.02 25.74
CA CYS A 163 10.91 -6.33 26.90
C CYS A 163 11.04 -7.23 28.14
N ASP A 164 10.57 -8.49 28.08
CA ASP A 164 10.67 -9.48 29.16
C ASP A 164 11.48 -10.69 28.68
N ARG A 165 12.67 -10.87 29.25
CA ARG A 165 13.60 -11.95 28.92
C ARG A 165 12.98 -13.35 29.01
N ASN A 166 12.15 -13.61 30.02
CA ASN A 166 11.55 -14.92 30.24
C ASN A 166 10.45 -15.19 29.21
N LEU A 167 9.66 -14.17 28.85
CA LEU A 167 8.67 -14.30 27.79
C LEU A 167 9.32 -14.49 26.42
N VAL A 168 10.40 -13.74 26.13
CA VAL A 168 11.20 -13.92 24.90
C VAL A 168 11.72 -15.34 24.79
N GLU A 169 12.33 -15.87 25.85
CA GLU A 169 12.85 -17.24 25.86
C GLU A 169 11.75 -18.27 25.57
N ARG A 170 10.62 -18.21 26.30
CA ARG A 170 9.51 -19.17 26.12
C ARG A 170 8.89 -19.10 24.74
N CYS A 171 8.62 -17.89 24.23
CA CYS A 171 8.01 -17.72 22.91
C CYS A 171 8.96 -18.16 21.79
N THR A 172 10.25 -17.84 21.91
CA THR A 172 11.27 -18.23 20.94
C THR A 172 11.44 -19.73 20.90
N ARG A 173 11.60 -20.38 22.07
CA ARG A 173 11.72 -21.85 22.16
C ARG A 173 10.52 -22.55 21.52
N ALA A 174 9.31 -22.13 21.87
CA ALA A 174 8.09 -22.74 21.35
C ALA A 174 7.94 -22.64 19.82
N ALA A 175 8.40 -21.52 19.22
CA ALA A 175 8.42 -21.37 17.77
C ALA A 175 9.53 -22.18 17.10
N VAL A 176 10.74 -22.19 17.68
CA VAL A 176 11.88 -22.97 17.17
C VAL A 176 11.54 -24.46 17.13
N ASP A 177 11.01 -25.00 18.23
CA ASP A 177 10.63 -26.41 18.34
C ASP A 177 9.57 -26.80 17.29
N ALA A 178 8.65 -25.89 16.96
CA ALA A 178 7.61 -26.11 15.97
C ALA A 178 8.07 -25.87 14.51
N ALA A 179 9.06 -25.02 14.28
CA ALA A 179 9.55 -24.66 12.95
C ALA A 179 10.43 -25.76 12.30
N GLY A 180 10.92 -26.71 13.10
CA GLY A 180 11.79 -27.79 12.63
C GLY A 180 13.11 -27.24 12.08
N ALA A 181 13.43 -27.59 10.83
CA ALA A 181 14.67 -27.15 10.17
C ALA A 181 14.63 -25.71 9.63
N THR A 182 13.48 -25.02 9.71
CA THR A 182 13.35 -23.64 9.21
C THR A 182 13.94 -22.68 10.24
N PRO A 183 14.94 -21.85 9.88
CA PRO A 183 15.58 -20.97 10.83
C PRO A 183 14.61 -19.89 11.33
N VAL A 184 14.61 -19.69 12.65
CA VAL A 184 13.77 -18.73 13.35
C VAL A 184 14.60 -17.53 13.80
N PHE A 185 14.18 -16.33 13.44
CA PHE A 185 14.79 -15.07 13.85
C PHE A 185 13.88 -14.32 14.83
N ALA A 186 14.45 -13.77 15.90
CA ALA A 186 13.69 -12.97 16.86
C ALA A 186 13.77 -11.48 16.50
N LYS A 187 12.61 -10.82 16.27
CA LYS A 187 12.55 -9.38 15.98
C LYS A 187 12.30 -8.56 17.23
N LEU A 188 13.26 -7.71 17.56
CA LEU A 188 13.33 -7.02 18.85
C LEU A 188 12.90 -5.56 18.76
N THR A 189 12.31 -5.08 19.86
CA THR A 189 11.94 -3.69 20.08
C THR A 189 13.12 -2.92 20.68
N PRO A 190 13.38 -1.66 20.26
CA PRO A 190 14.40 -0.82 20.88
C PRO A 190 13.95 -0.21 22.22
N ASN A 191 12.67 -0.38 22.59
CA ASN A 191 12.01 0.27 23.72
C ASN A 191 12.23 -0.52 25.03
N VAL A 192 13.50 -0.75 25.38
CA VAL A 192 13.92 -1.45 26.59
C VAL A 192 14.23 -0.46 27.72
N ALA A 193 14.08 -0.91 28.98
CA ALA A 193 14.13 -0.02 30.15
C ALA A 193 15.54 0.48 30.50
N ALA A 194 16.60 -0.22 30.11
CA ALA A 194 17.97 0.11 30.48
C ALA A 194 18.96 -0.16 29.33
N PRO A 195 20.10 0.56 29.29
CA PRO A 195 21.22 0.23 28.40
C PRO A 195 21.72 -1.21 28.63
N GLY A 196 22.11 -1.92 27.57
CA GLY A 196 22.58 -3.31 27.64
C GLY A 196 21.46 -4.35 27.75
N GLU A 197 20.22 -3.93 28.04
CA GLU A 197 19.06 -4.81 28.13
C GLU A 197 18.73 -5.45 26.77
N LEU A 198 18.91 -4.71 25.67
CA LEU A 198 18.62 -5.22 24.34
C LEU A 198 19.58 -6.35 23.96
N ALA A 199 20.88 -6.19 24.27
CA ALA A 199 21.87 -7.26 24.12
C ALA A 199 21.52 -8.50 24.96
N ALA A 200 21.07 -8.30 26.21
CA ALA A 200 20.68 -9.41 27.08
C ALA A 200 19.46 -10.17 26.55
N ILE A 201 18.45 -9.46 26.05
CA ILE A 201 17.26 -10.04 25.42
C ILE A 201 17.64 -10.79 24.13
N ALA A 202 18.52 -10.20 23.31
CA ALA A 202 19.02 -10.86 22.10
C ALA A 202 19.77 -12.16 22.43
N ARG A 203 20.64 -12.16 23.45
CA ARG A 203 21.31 -13.37 23.95
C ARG A 203 20.30 -14.43 24.39
N ARG A 204 19.27 -14.06 25.15
CA ARG A 204 18.23 -15.00 25.58
C ARG A 204 17.49 -15.63 24.40
N ALA A 205 17.17 -14.86 23.35
CA ALA A 205 16.54 -15.41 22.16
C ALA A 205 17.45 -16.43 21.44
N VAL A 206 18.74 -16.14 21.30
CA VAL A 206 19.71 -17.07 20.68
C VAL A 206 19.89 -18.34 21.53
N GLU A 207 20.00 -18.22 22.85
CA GLU A 207 20.05 -19.37 23.76
C GLU A 207 18.76 -20.21 23.73
N ALA A 208 17.62 -19.56 23.45
CA ALA A 208 16.33 -20.20 23.19
C ALA A 208 16.26 -20.92 21.82
N GLY A 209 17.31 -20.83 21.00
CA GLY A 209 17.43 -21.51 19.71
C GLY A 209 17.14 -20.63 18.49
N ALA A 210 16.95 -19.31 18.66
CA ALA A 210 16.88 -18.42 17.50
C ALA A 210 18.18 -18.49 16.68
N ALA A 211 18.03 -18.68 15.38
CA ALA A 211 19.14 -18.76 14.43
C ALA A 211 19.73 -17.37 14.08
N GLY A 212 19.03 -16.29 14.42
CA GLY A 212 19.47 -14.92 14.24
C GLY A 212 18.53 -13.89 14.87
N ILE A 213 18.88 -12.61 14.74
CA ILE A 213 18.14 -11.48 15.31
C ILE A 213 17.72 -10.51 14.20
N VAL A 214 16.54 -9.90 14.36
CA VAL A 214 16.10 -8.76 13.57
C VAL A 214 15.93 -7.55 14.49
N ALA A 215 16.52 -6.41 14.14
CA ALA A 215 16.44 -5.20 14.95
C ALA A 215 16.58 -3.95 14.05
N ILE A 216 15.94 -2.82 14.32
CA ILE A 216 15.00 -2.56 15.41
C ILE A 216 13.57 -2.43 14.88
N ASN A 217 12.61 -2.65 15.77
CA ASN A 217 11.25 -2.16 15.57
C ASN A 217 11.17 -0.63 15.77
N THR A 218 9.97 -0.06 15.62
CA THR A 218 9.74 1.38 15.82
C THR A 218 10.09 1.85 17.23
N VAL A 219 10.52 3.11 17.38
CA VAL A 219 10.84 3.75 18.67
C VAL A 219 9.59 4.42 19.26
N GLY A 220 9.47 4.53 20.58
CA GLY A 220 8.37 5.25 21.24
C GLY A 220 7.43 4.32 21.99
N PRO A 221 6.11 4.61 22.05
CA PRO A 221 5.33 5.47 21.14
C PRO A 221 5.19 6.95 21.57
N ASP A 222 4.83 7.82 20.62
CA ASP A 222 4.55 9.25 20.82
C ASP A 222 3.17 9.65 20.24
N GLN A 223 2.63 10.81 20.67
CA GLN A 223 1.45 11.42 20.08
C GLN A 223 1.84 12.40 18.95
N TYR A 224 1.10 12.36 17.85
CA TYR A 224 1.32 13.25 16.71
C TYR A 224 0.10 14.14 16.53
N ARG A 225 0.34 15.46 16.46
CA ARG A 225 -0.70 16.47 16.43
C ARG A 225 -0.64 17.28 15.16
N GLU A 226 -1.81 17.61 14.61
CA GLU A 226 -1.91 18.56 13.52
C GLU A 226 -1.54 19.96 14.04
N PRO A 227 -0.61 20.69 13.40
CA PRO A 227 -0.04 21.92 13.94
C PRO A 227 -1.04 23.06 14.19
N GLU A 228 -2.06 23.22 13.36
CA GLU A 228 -3.03 24.32 13.45
C GLU A 228 -4.02 24.14 14.61
N THR A 229 -4.49 22.90 14.81
CA THR A 229 -5.58 22.60 15.76
C THR A 229 -5.14 21.87 17.01
N GLY A 230 -3.93 21.29 17.02
CA GLY A 230 -3.48 20.40 18.07
C GLY A 230 -4.20 19.06 18.12
N ALA A 231 -5.07 18.76 17.13
CA ALA A 231 -5.82 17.51 17.07
C ALA A 231 -4.89 16.31 16.88
N LEU A 232 -5.20 15.20 17.56
CA LEU A 232 -4.48 13.94 17.38
C LEU A 232 -4.70 13.43 15.95
N ILE A 233 -3.62 13.18 15.23
CA ILE A 233 -3.68 12.65 13.86
C ILE A 233 -4.01 11.16 13.89
N LEU A 234 -3.30 10.38 14.71
CA LEU A 234 -3.55 8.95 14.81
C LEU A 234 -4.83 8.68 15.60
N ASN A 235 -5.70 7.82 15.06
CA ASN A 235 -7.05 7.60 15.57
C ASN A 235 -7.19 6.32 16.42
N ASN A 236 -6.08 5.71 16.80
CA ASN A 236 -6.12 4.52 17.65
C ASN A 236 -6.58 4.88 19.07
N PRO A 237 -7.50 4.10 19.65
CA PRO A 237 -8.00 4.37 20.99
C PRO A 237 -6.91 4.05 22.03
N ALA A 238 -7.08 4.61 23.22
CA ALA A 238 -6.36 4.14 24.38
C ALA A 238 -6.61 2.64 24.62
N PRO A 239 -5.60 1.90 25.10
CA PRO A 239 -5.81 0.54 25.57
C PRO A 239 -6.96 0.48 26.60
N PRO A 240 -7.85 -0.53 26.54
CA PRO A 240 -8.92 -0.70 27.51
C PRO A 240 -8.39 -0.68 28.95
N GLY A 241 -9.07 0.04 29.84
CA GLY A 241 -8.67 0.18 31.25
C GLY A 241 -7.53 1.17 31.50
N SER A 242 -7.11 1.97 30.51
CA SER A 242 -6.14 3.04 30.71
C SER A 242 -6.67 4.07 31.73
N PRO A 243 -5.89 4.43 32.77
CA PRO A 243 -6.34 5.39 33.80
C PRO A 243 -6.57 6.81 33.25
N ASP A 244 -5.92 7.14 32.14
CA ASP A 244 -6.17 8.36 31.36
C ASP A 244 -6.26 8.00 29.88
N ALA A 245 -7.48 7.95 29.34
CA ALA A 245 -7.70 7.62 27.95
C ALA A 245 -7.19 8.70 26.98
N ALA A 246 -7.11 9.97 27.41
CA ALA A 246 -6.72 11.07 26.53
C ALA A 246 -5.22 11.05 26.25
N SER A 247 -4.37 10.85 27.26
CA SER A 247 -2.91 10.72 27.08
C SER A 247 -2.48 9.39 26.45
N ARG A 248 -3.36 8.39 26.43
CA ARG A 248 -3.07 7.04 25.93
C ARG A 248 -3.67 6.73 24.56
N SER A 249 -4.46 7.64 23.99
CA SER A 249 -4.98 7.56 22.62
C SER A 249 -4.01 8.22 21.62
N GLY A 250 -4.11 7.83 20.35
CA GLY A 250 -3.33 8.44 19.26
C GLY A 250 -1.80 8.24 19.37
N LEU A 251 -1.38 7.21 20.12
CA LEU A 251 0.02 6.84 20.28
C LEU A 251 0.49 5.98 19.09
N GLY A 252 1.62 6.36 18.49
CA GLY A 252 2.24 5.61 17.39
C GLY A 252 3.75 5.54 17.47
N GLY A 253 4.33 4.48 16.88
CA GLY A 253 5.77 4.29 16.81
C GLY A 253 6.44 5.22 15.80
N ARG A 254 7.62 5.71 16.15
CA ARG A 254 8.51 6.52 15.31
C ARG A 254 9.33 5.63 14.39
N SER A 255 9.46 6.05 13.14
CA SER A 255 10.29 5.42 12.13
C SER A 255 10.88 6.44 11.15
N GLY A 256 11.64 5.95 10.17
CA GLY A 256 12.33 6.80 9.21
C GLY A 256 13.51 7.54 9.84
N ARG A 257 13.81 8.74 9.32
CA ARG A 257 14.99 9.53 9.69
C ARG A 257 15.20 9.66 11.20
N TRP A 258 14.13 9.89 11.96
CA TRP A 258 14.17 10.05 13.42
C TRP A 258 14.87 8.93 14.18
N ILE A 259 14.84 7.69 13.67
CA ILE A 259 15.34 6.54 14.42
C ILE A 259 16.71 6.05 13.95
N ARG A 260 17.35 6.72 12.98
CA ARG A 260 18.64 6.30 12.40
C ARG A 260 19.71 6.10 13.47
N GLU A 261 19.98 7.12 14.29
CA GLU A 261 20.99 7.05 15.35
C GLU A 261 20.66 5.99 16.40
N ARG A 262 19.38 5.86 16.76
CA ARG A 262 18.93 4.83 17.71
C ARG A 262 19.14 3.42 17.14
N ALA A 263 18.86 3.22 15.85
CA ALA A 263 19.08 1.95 15.17
C ALA A 263 20.56 1.58 15.19
N LEU A 264 21.47 2.50 14.81
CA LEU A 264 22.92 2.28 14.85
C LEU A 264 23.39 1.87 16.25
N ALA A 265 22.95 2.58 17.29
CA ALA A 265 23.28 2.23 18.67
C ALA A 265 22.80 0.82 19.06
N CYS A 266 21.56 0.47 18.71
CA CYS A 266 21.00 -0.85 19.00
C CYS A 266 21.70 -1.98 18.25
N ILE A 267 22.08 -1.78 16.99
CA ILE A 267 22.79 -2.80 16.21
C ILE A 267 24.18 -3.07 16.80
N ARG A 268 24.92 -2.01 17.19
CA ARG A 268 26.22 -2.17 17.88
C ARG A 268 26.05 -2.91 19.20
N GLU A 269 25.08 -2.50 20.02
CA GLU A 269 24.81 -3.15 21.32
C GLU A 269 24.53 -4.66 21.15
N ILE A 270 23.68 -5.04 20.20
CA ILE A 270 23.37 -6.45 19.92
C ILE A 270 24.61 -7.18 19.41
N ARG A 271 25.35 -6.59 18.47
CA ARG A 271 26.55 -7.21 17.89
C ARG A 271 27.63 -7.44 18.95
N ASP A 272 27.89 -6.47 19.81
CA ASP A 272 28.83 -6.58 20.93
C ASP A 272 28.38 -7.67 21.92
N GLY A 273 27.07 -7.79 22.13
CA GLY A 273 26.49 -8.77 23.04
C GLY A 273 26.52 -10.21 22.53
N LEU A 274 26.46 -10.43 21.21
CA LEU A 274 26.33 -11.74 20.56
C LEU A 274 27.61 -12.23 19.88
N GLY A 275 28.55 -11.34 19.57
CA GLY A 275 29.71 -11.64 18.74
C GLY A 275 29.38 -11.69 17.24
N PRO A 276 30.38 -11.98 16.39
CA PRO A 276 30.30 -11.77 14.94
C PRO A 276 29.56 -12.85 14.15
N GLU A 277 29.25 -14.00 14.76
CA GLU A 277 28.77 -15.18 14.02
C GLU A 277 27.24 -15.33 13.98
N VAL A 278 26.51 -14.65 14.86
CA VAL A 278 25.04 -14.68 14.83
C VAL A 278 24.54 -13.75 13.73
N PRO A 279 23.75 -14.23 12.74
CA PRO A 279 23.13 -13.37 11.74
C PRO A 279 22.28 -12.26 12.37
N LEU A 280 22.52 -11.02 11.93
CA LEU A 280 21.79 -9.84 12.39
C LEU A 280 21.20 -9.06 11.21
N ILE A 281 19.87 -9.00 11.13
CA ILE A 281 19.16 -8.13 10.19
C ILE A 281 18.92 -6.78 10.88
N GLY A 282 19.68 -5.75 10.48
CA GLY A 282 19.65 -4.41 11.04
C GLY A 282 18.81 -3.43 10.23
N MET A 283 17.97 -2.60 10.85
CA MET A 283 17.10 -1.64 10.16
C MET A 283 16.75 -0.43 11.02
N GLY A 284 16.43 0.67 10.35
CA GLY A 284 15.93 1.91 10.95
C GLY A 284 16.60 3.14 10.36
N GLY A 285 15.82 4.03 9.75
CA GLY A 285 16.32 5.30 9.19
C GLY A 285 17.25 5.19 7.99
N VAL A 286 17.17 4.09 7.22
CA VAL A 286 17.92 3.91 5.97
C VAL A 286 17.23 4.69 4.86
N GLU A 287 17.87 5.77 4.42
CA GLU A 287 17.43 6.60 3.30
C GLU A 287 18.45 6.60 2.18
N LEU A 288 19.74 6.62 2.52
CA LEU A 288 20.85 6.73 1.57
C LEU A 288 21.83 5.55 1.67
N PRO A 289 22.68 5.33 0.65
CA PRO A 289 23.67 4.24 0.66
C PRO A 289 24.64 4.30 1.86
N GLU A 290 24.96 5.50 2.35
CA GLU A 290 25.78 5.72 3.54
C GLU A 290 25.10 5.21 4.81
N ASP A 291 23.77 5.29 4.90
CA ASP A 291 23.01 4.75 6.03
C ASP A 291 23.06 3.21 6.05
N ALA A 292 22.93 2.59 4.87
CA ALA A 292 23.05 1.15 4.73
C ALA A 292 24.46 0.66 5.10
N ARG A 293 25.49 1.38 4.63
CA ARG A 293 26.88 1.15 5.03
C ARG A 293 27.07 1.30 6.54
N ALA A 294 26.53 2.36 7.15
CA ALA A 294 26.66 2.61 8.58
C ALA A 294 26.04 1.48 9.43
N LEU A 295 24.89 0.92 9.01
CA LEU A 295 24.30 -0.25 9.67
C LEU A 295 25.15 -1.51 9.50
N ARG A 296 25.70 -1.74 8.30
CA ARG A 296 26.64 -2.84 8.07
C ARG A 296 27.87 -2.71 8.97
N ASP A 297 28.47 -1.53 9.02
CA ASP A 297 29.67 -1.25 9.83
C ASP A 297 29.36 -1.31 11.34
N ALA A 298 28.11 -1.05 11.74
CA ALA A 298 27.61 -1.30 13.09
C ALA A 298 27.42 -2.80 13.42
N GLY A 299 27.47 -3.67 12.40
CA GLY A 299 27.41 -5.12 12.56
C GLY A 299 26.19 -5.80 11.94
N ALA A 300 25.35 -5.11 11.15
CA ALA A 300 24.23 -5.75 10.45
C ALA A 300 24.72 -6.57 9.25
N ASP A 301 24.37 -7.86 9.22
CA ASP A 301 24.63 -8.74 8.08
C ASP A 301 23.70 -8.46 6.90
N VAL A 302 22.47 -8.04 7.20
CA VAL A 302 21.46 -7.65 6.21
C VAL A 302 20.83 -6.33 6.66
N VAL A 303 20.62 -5.40 5.73
CA VAL A 303 20.03 -4.09 6.01
C VAL A 303 18.57 -4.04 5.58
N GLY A 304 17.66 -3.75 6.52
CA GLY A 304 16.24 -3.61 6.26
C GLY A 304 15.86 -2.21 5.77
N VAL A 305 15.09 -2.15 4.67
CA VAL A 305 14.64 -0.92 4.00
C VAL A 305 13.13 -0.77 4.15
N GLY A 306 12.69 0.39 4.65
CA GLY A 306 11.28 0.65 5.00
C GLY A 306 10.80 2.04 4.62
N SER A 307 10.87 2.99 5.54
CA SER A 307 10.23 4.32 5.41
C SER A 307 10.65 5.13 4.18
N VAL A 308 11.87 4.95 3.66
CA VAL A 308 12.35 5.62 2.44
C VAL A 308 11.48 5.34 1.21
N LEU A 309 10.73 4.23 1.18
CA LEU A 309 9.82 3.93 0.07
C LEU A 309 8.71 4.98 -0.10
N ALA A 310 8.39 5.77 0.94
CA ALA A 310 7.47 6.90 0.84
C ALA A 310 8.05 8.12 0.10
N LEU A 311 9.38 8.26 0.14
CA LEU A 311 10.11 9.38 -0.45
C LEU A 311 10.45 9.14 -1.92
N VAL A 312 10.33 7.90 -2.39
CA VAL A 312 10.70 7.49 -3.74
C VAL A 312 9.48 6.91 -4.45
N HIS A 313 9.21 7.40 -5.65
CA HIS A 313 8.12 6.85 -6.47
C HIS A 313 8.36 5.37 -6.77
N GLN A 314 7.31 4.52 -6.77
CA GLN A 314 7.44 3.06 -6.93
C GLN A 314 8.29 2.63 -8.14
N LYS A 315 8.13 3.32 -9.28
CA LYS A 315 8.93 3.10 -10.51
C LYS A 315 10.46 3.15 -10.30
N GLU A 316 10.90 3.89 -9.28
CA GLU A 316 12.32 4.09 -8.95
C GLU A 316 12.81 3.18 -7.81
N TRP A 317 11.93 2.37 -7.18
CA TRP A 317 12.35 1.43 -6.14
C TRP A 317 13.41 0.42 -6.63
N PRO A 318 13.37 -0.14 -7.86
CA PRO A 318 14.45 -0.98 -8.36
C PRO A 318 15.81 -0.28 -8.34
N ARG A 319 15.85 1.00 -8.73
CA ARG A 319 17.06 1.83 -8.68
C ARG A 319 17.49 2.08 -7.24
N LEU A 320 16.57 2.48 -6.37
CA LEU A 320 16.83 2.67 -4.94
C LEU A 320 17.51 1.44 -4.31
N PHE A 321 16.97 0.23 -4.52
CA PHE A 321 17.54 -0.98 -3.95
C PHE A 321 18.92 -1.32 -4.52
N ARG A 322 19.20 -1.01 -5.80
CA ARG A 322 20.55 -1.15 -6.37
C ARG A 322 21.52 -0.16 -5.71
N ASP A 323 21.15 1.11 -5.64
CA ASP A 323 22.00 2.17 -5.10
C ASP A 323 22.32 1.90 -3.61
N LEU A 324 21.34 1.44 -2.83
CA LEU A 324 21.54 1.02 -1.43
C LEU A 324 22.44 -0.22 -1.28
N ALA A 325 22.31 -1.20 -2.19
CA ALA A 325 23.11 -2.43 -2.15
C ALA A 325 24.58 -2.15 -2.53
N ASP A 326 24.82 -1.29 -3.50
CA ASP A 326 26.18 -0.91 -3.93
C ASP A 326 26.92 -0.10 -2.87
N GLY A 327 26.18 0.60 -2.00
CA GLY A 327 26.72 1.29 -0.82
C GLY A 327 27.72 2.41 -1.15
N PHE A 328 27.68 2.94 -2.38
CA PHE A 328 28.70 3.76 -3.08
C PHE A 328 30.15 3.57 -2.60
N ARG A 329 30.92 2.78 -3.35
CA ARG A 329 32.37 2.70 -3.22
C ARG A 329 32.98 4.06 -3.55
N ASN A 330 33.61 4.70 -2.56
CA ASN A 330 34.34 5.97 -2.63
C ASN A 330 33.46 7.21 -2.70
N GLU A 331 33.00 7.68 -1.54
CA GLU A 331 32.88 9.10 -1.16
C GLU A 331 32.40 9.14 0.29
N GLY A 332 32.94 10.03 1.11
CA GLY A 332 32.53 10.17 2.51
C GLY A 332 31.07 10.64 2.61
N SER A 333 30.44 10.35 3.76
CA SER A 333 29.09 10.86 4.06
C SER A 333 29.13 12.37 4.23
N ASP A 334 28.68 13.11 3.22
CA ASP A 334 28.43 14.54 3.32
C ASP A 334 26.92 14.77 3.53
N PRO A 335 26.47 15.17 4.73
CA PRO A 335 25.07 15.47 5.01
C PRO A 335 24.51 16.65 4.20
N SER A 336 25.39 17.46 3.59
CA SER A 336 25.00 18.56 2.71
C SER A 336 24.81 18.13 1.25
N ARG A 337 25.10 16.85 0.92
CA ARG A 337 24.87 16.31 -0.42
C ARG A 337 23.37 16.33 -0.74
N PRO A 338 22.96 16.89 -1.90
CA PRO A 338 21.56 16.85 -2.31
C PRO A 338 21.10 15.40 -2.48
N LEU A 339 19.83 15.14 -2.14
CA LEU A 339 19.23 13.83 -2.38
C LEU A 339 19.29 13.49 -3.88
N PRO A 340 19.39 12.20 -4.24
CA PRO A 340 19.29 11.80 -5.64
C PRO A 340 17.99 12.33 -6.26
N ALA A 341 18.04 12.77 -7.53
CA ALA A 341 16.93 13.43 -8.21
C ALA A 341 15.60 12.65 -8.27
N TYR A 342 15.61 11.35 -7.96
CA TYR A 342 14.41 10.50 -7.90
C TYR A 342 13.76 10.46 -6.49
N TYR A 343 14.31 11.18 -5.51
CA TYR A 343 13.70 11.41 -4.21
C TYR A 343 12.78 12.62 -4.25
N ARG A 344 11.75 12.58 -3.42
CA ARG A 344 10.93 13.74 -3.09
C ARG A 344 11.58 14.49 -1.95
N GLU A 345 11.73 15.81 -2.12
CA GLU A 345 12.29 16.68 -1.08
C GLU A 345 11.25 17.05 -0.01
N GLU A 346 9.97 17.11 -0.39
CA GLU A 346 8.86 17.46 0.50
C GLU A 346 8.09 16.25 1.01
N GLY A 347 7.63 16.34 2.26
CA GLY A 347 6.75 15.34 2.87
C GLY A 347 5.37 15.33 2.22
N ASN A 348 4.78 14.15 2.10
CA ASN A 348 3.58 13.92 1.30
C ASN A 348 2.34 13.57 2.14
N MET A 349 2.34 13.80 3.45
CA MET A 349 1.16 13.55 4.32
C MET A 349 0.65 14.76 5.10
N ARG A 350 1.05 15.97 4.70
CA ARG A 350 0.63 17.20 5.37
C ARG A 350 -0.86 17.49 5.12
N PHE A 351 -1.58 17.72 6.21
CA PHE A 351 -2.97 18.19 6.16
C PHE A 351 -3.03 19.70 5.90
N GLN A 352 -4.01 20.10 5.10
CA GLN A 352 -4.38 21.49 4.84
C GLN A 352 -5.83 21.67 5.27
N ARG A 353 -6.11 22.64 6.14
CA ARG A 353 -7.49 22.96 6.50
C ARG A 353 -8.23 23.52 5.27
N ARG A 354 -9.50 23.14 5.12
CA ARG A 354 -10.45 23.66 4.15
C ARG A 354 -11.78 23.95 4.81
N THR A 355 -12.46 24.97 4.32
CA THR A 355 -13.81 25.35 4.75
C THR A 355 -14.82 24.79 3.75
N VAL A 356 -15.94 24.27 4.24
CA VAL A 356 -17.06 23.84 3.39
C VAL A 356 -17.75 25.07 2.81
N ALA A 357 -17.72 25.19 1.49
CA ALA A 357 -18.42 26.25 0.74
C ALA A 357 -19.90 25.90 0.56
N ALA A 358 -20.18 24.65 0.18
CA ALA A 358 -21.53 24.15 -0.02
C ALA A 358 -21.61 22.63 0.10
N ARG A 359 -22.81 22.14 0.39
CA ARG A 359 -23.14 20.72 0.44
C ARG A 359 -24.49 20.49 -0.21
N ARG A 360 -24.58 19.58 -1.19
CA ARG A 360 -25.81 19.30 -1.94
C ARG A 360 -26.16 17.81 -1.92
N GLU A 361 -27.36 17.45 -1.48
CA GLU A 361 -27.86 16.08 -1.61
C GLU A 361 -28.24 15.81 -3.07
N LEU A 362 -27.78 14.68 -3.62
CA LEU A 362 -28.14 14.25 -4.97
C LEU A 362 -29.13 13.08 -5.00
N GLY A 363 -29.37 12.40 -3.87
CA GLY A 363 -30.24 11.24 -3.77
C GLY A 363 -29.49 9.91 -3.59
N GLY A 364 -30.17 8.87 -3.12
CA GLY A 364 -29.57 7.54 -2.92
C GLY A 364 -28.38 7.48 -1.95
N GLY A 365 -28.26 8.47 -1.06
CA GLY A 365 -27.13 8.66 -0.13
C GLY A 365 -25.88 9.29 -0.77
N LEU A 366 -25.99 9.82 -1.98
CA LEU A 366 -24.94 10.53 -2.71
C LEU A 366 -25.07 12.05 -2.48
N PHE A 367 -23.95 12.73 -2.25
CA PHE A 367 -23.92 14.18 -2.10
C PHE A 367 -22.64 14.79 -2.68
N GLU A 368 -22.75 16.04 -3.09
CA GLU A 368 -21.62 16.88 -3.47
C GLU A 368 -21.17 17.70 -2.26
N LEU A 369 -19.85 17.77 -2.07
CA LEU A 369 -19.19 18.58 -1.06
C LEU A 369 -18.22 19.52 -1.77
N GLU A 370 -18.51 20.82 -1.71
CA GLU A 370 -17.67 21.88 -2.26
C GLU A 370 -16.89 22.54 -1.14
N LEU A 371 -15.58 22.72 -1.34
CA LEU A 371 -14.68 23.37 -0.42
C LEU A 371 -14.22 24.73 -0.98
N GLU A 372 -13.96 25.68 -0.09
CA GLU A 372 -13.44 26.99 -0.48
C GLU A 372 -12.03 26.88 -1.10
N GLY A 373 -11.82 27.68 -2.15
CA GLY A 373 -10.55 27.75 -2.88
C GLY A 373 -10.38 26.63 -3.91
N THR A 374 -9.14 26.51 -4.38
CA THR A 374 -8.76 25.55 -5.42
C THR A 374 -7.99 24.37 -4.84
N PHE A 375 -8.09 23.23 -5.52
CA PHE A 375 -7.28 22.05 -5.26
C PHE A 375 -6.77 21.50 -6.59
N ALA A 376 -5.49 21.71 -6.89
CA ALA A 376 -4.90 21.22 -8.12
C ALA A 376 -4.75 19.69 -8.08
N PHE A 377 -5.26 19.01 -9.11
CA PHE A 377 -5.13 17.57 -9.27
C PHE A 377 -5.23 17.17 -10.74
N GLU A 378 -4.84 15.93 -11.02
CA GLU A 378 -4.89 15.27 -12.32
C GLU A 378 -5.87 14.10 -12.30
N ALA A 379 -6.39 13.73 -13.47
CA ALA A 379 -7.26 12.56 -13.61
C ALA A 379 -6.60 11.30 -13.02
N GLY A 380 -7.35 10.57 -12.19
CA GLY A 380 -6.89 9.36 -11.53
C GLY A 380 -6.11 9.60 -10.23
N GLN A 381 -5.91 10.85 -9.81
CA GLN A 381 -5.38 11.15 -8.48
C GLN A 381 -6.47 11.05 -7.40
N SER A 382 -6.04 10.80 -6.17
CA SER A 382 -6.89 10.81 -4.99
C SER A 382 -6.34 11.72 -3.89
N CYS A 383 -7.17 12.15 -2.96
CA CYS A 383 -6.74 12.85 -1.75
C CYS A 383 -7.48 12.27 -0.54
N PHE A 384 -6.94 12.47 0.66
CA PHE A 384 -7.65 12.09 1.87
C PHE A 384 -8.41 13.28 2.41
N LEU A 385 -9.70 13.08 2.71
CA LEU A 385 -10.47 14.01 3.54
C LEU A 385 -10.46 13.49 4.97
N TRP A 386 -10.03 14.32 5.90
CA TRP A 386 -9.89 13.99 7.32
C TRP A 386 -10.76 14.89 8.19
N LEU A 387 -11.48 14.24 9.10
CA LEU A 387 -12.22 14.88 10.19
C LEU A 387 -11.57 14.45 11.52
N PRO A 388 -10.94 15.38 12.25
CA PRO A 388 -10.37 15.11 13.57
C PRO A 388 -11.33 14.35 14.49
N GLY A 389 -10.83 13.30 15.15
CA GLY A 389 -11.62 12.44 16.04
C GLY A 389 -12.61 11.48 15.35
N VAL A 390 -12.84 11.61 14.04
CA VAL A 390 -13.72 10.70 13.27
C VAL A 390 -12.89 9.74 12.43
N GLY A 391 -11.95 10.27 11.64
CA GLY A 391 -11.08 9.50 10.75
C GLY A 391 -10.90 10.16 9.39
N GLU A 392 -10.19 9.49 8.50
CA GLU A 392 -9.96 9.94 7.12
C GLU A 392 -10.43 8.90 6.09
N LYS A 393 -10.68 9.30 4.85
CA LYS A 393 -10.83 8.36 3.72
C LYS A 393 -10.27 8.97 2.44
N PRO A 394 -9.72 8.13 1.53
CA PRO A 394 -9.34 8.58 0.21
C PRO A 394 -10.59 8.85 -0.64
N PHE A 395 -10.56 9.92 -1.42
CA PHE A 395 -11.58 10.29 -2.40
C PHE A 395 -10.92 10.80 -3.67
N SER A 396 -11.53 10.51 -4.80
CA SER A 396 -11.19 11.10 -6.10
C SER A 396 -11.77 12.53 -6.15
N PRO A 397 -10.96 13.59 -6.32
CA PRO A 397 -11.48 14.94 -6.52
C PRO A 397 -12.25 15.01 -7.85
N ALA A 398 -13.35 15.75 -7.85
CA ALA A 398 -14.24 15.87 -9.01
C ALA A 398 -14.01 17.15 -9.81
N LEU A 399 -13.81 18.28 -9.13
CA LEU A 399 -13.51 19.59 -9.73
C LEU A 399 -12.42 20.29 -8.93
N ASP A 400 -11.63 21.10 -9.62
CA ASP A 400 -10.48 21.85 -9.11
C ASP A 400 -10.89 23.20 -8.53
N GLU A 401 -11.90 23.85 -9.12
CA GLU A 401 -12.39 25.17 -8.73
C GLU A 401 -13.93 25.31 -8.82
N PRO A 402 -14.65 25.43 -7.68
CA PRO A 402 -14.15 25.14 -6.33
C PRO A 402 -13.78 23.65 -6.18
N ALA A 403 -12.90 23.34 -5.24
CA ALA A 403 -12.55 21.96 -4.94
C ALA A 403 -13.80 21.15 -4.57
N THR A 404 -14.20 20.21 -5.43
CA THR A 404 -15.49 19.51 -5.32
C THR A 404 -15.27 18.00 -5.20
N PHE A 405 -16.07 17.37 -4.33
CA PHE A 405 -16.06 15.92 -4.10
C PHE A 405 -17.45 15.35 -4.25
N LEU A 406 -17.53 14.14 -4.82
CA LEU A 406 -18.77 13.37 -4.90
C LEU A 406 -18.68 12.18 -3.95
N ILE A 407 -19.49 12.21 -2.89
CA ILE A 407 -19.33 11.29 -1.75
C ILE A 407 -20.63 10.50 -1.55
N ARG A 408 -20.49 9.19 -1.36
CA ARG A 408 -21.60 8.32 -0.96
C ARG A 408 -21.50 7.95 0.51
N ARG A 409 -22.59 8.11 1.26
CA ARG A 409 -22.72 7.68 2.66
C ARG A 409 -22.58 6.17 2.79
N ARG A 410 -21.44 5.73 3.32
CA ARG A 410 -21.06 4.33 3.59
C ARG A 410 -20.16 4.24 4.82
N GLY A 411 -20.73 4.59 5.97
CA GLY A 411 -20.10 4.43 7.28
C GLY A 411 -19.55 5.73 7.86
N LEU A 412 -18.90 5.59 9.02
CA LEU A 412 -18.65 6.68 9.98
C LEU A 412 -18.13 7.98 9.36
N VAL A 413 -17.04 7.91 8.58
CA VAL A 413 -16.38 9.10 8.00
C VAL A 413 -17.28 9.78 6.97
N THR A 414 -17.82 9.02 6.01
CA THR A 414 -18.71 9.56 4.98
C THR A 414 -20.04 10.08 5.55
N ASP A 415 -20.52 9.47 6.64
CA ASP A 415 -21.72 9.94 7.33
C ASP A 415 -21.48 11.27 8.04
N ALA A 416 -20.31 11.42 8.66
CA ALA A 416 -19.88 12.67 9.27
C ALA A 416 -19.64 13.78 8.23
N LEU A 417 -18.96 13.47 7.12
CA LEU A 417 -18.78 14.40 6.00
C LEU A 417 -20.12 14.89 5.45
N GLY A 418 -21.10 14.01 5.34
CA GLY A 418 -22.43 14.40 4.87
C GLY A 418 -23.24 15.24 5.87
N ARG A 419 -22.81 15.36 7.13
CA ARG A 419 -23.44 16.22 8.14
C ARG A 419 -22.83 17.62 8.19
N LEU A 420 -21.75 17.87 7.44
CA LEU A 420 -21.12 19.17 7.41
C LEU A 420 -22.02 20.20 6.73
N GLU A 421 -21.99 21.41 7.27
CA GLU A 421 -22.68 22.59 6.77
C GLU A 421 -21.69 23.64 6.26
N ARG A 422 -22.18 24.64 5.54
CA ARG A 422 -21.35 25.75 5.07
C ARG A 422 -20.66 26.43 6.26
N GLY A 423 -19.36 26.64 6.15
CA GLY A 423 -18.52 27.22 7.21
C GLY A 423 -17.84 26.19 8.10
N ASP A 424 -18.24 24.92 8.08
CA ASP A 424 -17.53 23.86 8.78
C ASP A 424 -16.13 23.64 8.19
N SER A 425 -15.20 23.18 9.03
CA SER A 425 -13.82 22.89 8.61
C SER A 425 -13.57 21.39 8.51
N LEU A 426 -12.79 21.00 7.50
CA LEU A 426 -12.18 19.68 7.37
C LEU A 426 -10.74 19.81 6.90
N PHE A 427 -10.02 18.70 6.82
CA PHE A 427 -8.64 18.68 6.34
C PHE A 427 -8.48 17.84 5.09
N ILE A 428 -7.60 18.27 4.19
CA ILE A 428 -7.22 17.55 2.98
C ILE A 428 -5.71 17.26 2.96
N ARG A 429 -5.30 16.08 2.50
CA ARG A 429 -3.90 15.77 2.15
C ARG A 429 -3.79 15.03 0.83
N GLY A 430 -2.70 15.23 0.11
CA GLY A 430 -2.51 14.82 -1.28
C GLY A 430 -2.39 16.03 -2.22
N PRO A 431 -2.60 15.87 -3.54
CA PRO A 431 -3.07 14.66 -4.21
C PRO A 431 -2.02 13.52 -4.25
N TYR A 432 -2.51 12.30 -4.39
CA TYR A 432 -1.76 11.05 -4.52
C TYR A 432 -2.00 10.44 -5.88
N GLY A 433 -1.00 9.74 -6.41
CA GLY A 433 -0.94 9.32 -7.81
C GLY A 433 -0.20 10.34 -8.68
N SER A 434 0.46 9.92 -9.74
CA SER A 434 1.17 10.83 -10.64
C SER A 434 0.28 11.39 -11.75
N GLY A 435 -0.87 10.75 -12.03
CA GLY A 435 -1.72 11.08 -13.17
C GLY A 435 -1.04 10.84 -14.53
N GLU A 436 0.22 10.36 -14.54
CA GLU A 436 1.02 10.06 -15.73
C GLU A 436 0.41 8.90 -16.53
N GLY A 437 -0.21 7.92 -15.87
CA GLY A 437 -0.84 6.78 -16.55
C GLY A 437 -1.95 7.19 -17.54
N VAL A 438 -2.65 8.28 -17.27
CA VAL A 438 -3.68 8.84 -18.17
C VAL A 438 -3.03 9.57 -19.36
N ILE A 439 -1.76 9.98 -19.26
CA ILE A 439 -1.01 10.62 -20.36
C ILE A 439 -0.62 9.59 -21.42
N ASP A 440 -0.10 8.43 -21.03
CA ASP A 440 0.29 7.38 -21.98
C ASP A 440 -0.91 6.87 -22.79
N ALA A 441 -2.10 6.84 -22.19
CA ALA A 441 -3.36 6.51 -22.88
C ALA A 441 -3.68 7.41 -24.08
N THR A 442 -3.14 8.64 -24.09
CA THR A 442 -3.32 9.61 -25.17
C THR A 442 -2.20 9.55 -26.22
N MET A 443 -1.12 8.82 -25.92
CA MET A 443 -0.09 8.41 -26.90
C MET A 443 -0.52 7.16 -27.69
N ALA A 444 -1.53 6.42 -27.21
CA ALA A 444 -2.39 5.60 -28.07
C ALA A 444 -3.34 6.48 -28.92
N ALA A 445 -2.79 7.57 -29.45
CA ALA A 445 -3.32 8.23 -30.62
C ALA A 445 -3.60 7.14 -31.67
N PRO A 446 -4.68 7.29 -32.45
CA PRO A 446 -5.08 6.30 -33.43
C PRO A 446 -3.86 5.77 -34.19
N ALA A 447 -3.58 4.46 -34.05
CA ALA A 447 -2.51 3.79 -34.81
C ALA A 447 -2.54 4.30 -36.24
N ASP A 448 -1.39 4.64 -36.83
CA ASP A 448 -1.26 5.17 -38.19
C ASP A 448 -2.30 4.51 -39.12
N GLY A 449 -3.43 5.21 -39.35
CA GLY A 449 -4.59 4.65 -40.05
C GLY A 449 -5.96 4.64 -39.35
N ALA A 450 -6.16 5.11 -38.11
CA ALA A 450 -7.55 5.20 -37.64
C ALA A 450 -8.33 6.28 -38.38
N ALA A 451 -9.55 5.92 -38.76
CA ALA A 451 -10.44 6.75 -39.54
C ALA A 451 -10.70 8.09 -38.82
N PRO A 452 -10.83 9.20 -39.58
CA PRO A 452 -11.43 10.43 -39.06
C PRO A 452 -12.75 10.10 -38.35
N GLY A 453 -12.90 10.46 -37.06
CA GLY A 453 -14.11 10.19 -36.27
C GLY A 453 -14.00 9.13 -35.15
N SER A 454 -12.78 8.76 -34.72
CA SER A 454 -12.60 7.83 -33.59
C SER A 454 -12.88 8.48 -32.22
N VAL A 455 -13.63 7.79 -31.34
CA VAL A 455 -14.07 8.34 -30.04
C VAL A 455 -13.50 7.60 -28.82
N ALA A 456 -13.32 8.32 -27.71
CA ALA A 456 -13.10 7.75 -26.39
C ALA A 456 -14.43 7.65 -25.64
N LEU A 457 -14.83 6.43 -25.27
CA LEU A 457 -16.03 6.18 -24.48
C LEU A 457 -15.69 6.03 -23.00
N ILE A 458 -16.32 6.85 -22.16
CA ILE A 458 -16.25 6.75 -20.72
C ILE A 458 -17.58 6.19 -20.20
N LEU A 459 -17.54 4.97 -19.68
CA LEU A 459 -18.67 4.30 -19.05
C LEU A 459 -18.57 4.46 -17.53
N VAL A 460 -19.61 5.03 -16.93
CA VAL A 460 -19.61 5.40 -15.52
C VAL A 460 -20.79 4.78 -14.79
N ALA A 461 -20.57 4.28 -13.59
CA ALA A 461 -21.62 3.86 -12.67
C ALA A 461 -21.45 4.44 -11.26
N GLY A 462 -22.57 4.87 -10.66
CA GLY A 462 -22.62 5.29 -9.25
C GLY A 462 -21.79 6.54 -8.94
N SER A 463 -21.07 6.54 -7.81
CA SER A 463 -20.20 7.66 -7.40
C SER A 463 -18.93 7.80 -8.25
N GLY A 464 -18.66 6.85 -9.16
CA GLY A 464 -17.56 6.94 -10.11
C GLY A 464 -17.64 8.17 -11.03
N ALA A 465 -18.82 8.81 -11.12
CA ALA A 465 -18.99 10.07 -11.84
C ALA A 465 -18.04 11.19 -11.38
N ALA A 466 -17.47 11.10 -10.17
CA ALA A 466 -16.42 12.00 -9.70
C ALA A 466 -15.24 12.09 -10.68
N LEU A 467 -14.86 10.99 -11.33
CA LEU A 467 -13.67 10.91 -12.17
C LEU A 467 -13.90 11.38 -13.62
N ALA A 468 -15.17 11.47 -14.04
CA ALA A 468 -15.52 11.73 -15.43
C ALA A 468 -15.16 13.14 -15.93
N PRO A 469 -15.40 14.24 -15.19
CA PRO A 469 -15.13 15.60 -15.68
C PRO A 469 -13.64 15.80 -16.01
N THR A 470 -12.74 15.45 -15.08
CA THR A 470 -11.30 15.68 -15.27
C THR A 470 -10.71 14.75 -16.33
N LEU A 471 -11.18 13.50 -16.43
CA LEU A 471 -10.80 12.61 -17.52
C LEU A 471 -11.25 13.16 -18.88
N ALA A 472 -12.52 13.57 -19.00
CA ALA A 472 -13.07 14.15 -20.22
C ALA A 472 -12.32 15.44 -20.63
N LYS A 473 -12.09 16.36 -19.68
CA LYS A 473 -11.29 17.58 -19.88
C LYS A 473 -9.91 17.24 -20.45
N ARG A 474 -9.23 16.25 -19.88
CA ARG A 474 -7.88 15.85 -20.28
C ARG A 474 -7.83 15.22 -21.67
N LEU A 475 -8.78 14.35 -22.01
CA LEU A 475 -8.88 13.72 -23.32
C LEU A 475 -9.26 14.76 -24.39
N ALA A 476 -10.23 15.62 -24.11
CA ALA A 476 -10.67 16.68 -25.02
C ALA A 476 -9.57 17.72 -25.30
N ALA A 477 -8.77 18.08 -24.30
CA ALA A 477 -7.62 18.98 -24.45
C ALA A 477 -6.55 18.45 -25.43
N ARG A 478 -6.58 17.15 -25.75
CA ARG A 478 -5.72 16.51 -26.75
C ARG A 478 -6.41 16.25 -28.09
N GLY A 479 -7.59 16.83 -28.30
CA GLY A 479 -8.35 16.70 -29.55
C GLY A 479 -9.08 15.37 -29.72
N VAL A 480 -9.19 14.57 -28.65
CA VAL A 480 -9.97 13.32 -28.68
C VAL A 480 -11.45 13.65 -28.51
N ALA A 481 -12.30 13.13 -29.41
CA ALA A 481 -13.75 13.21 -29.24
C ALA A 481 -14.18 12.31 -28.08
N VAL A 482 -14.83 12.89 -27.05
CA VAL A 482 -15.20 12.18 -25.82
C VAL A 482 -16.71 11.95 -25.76
N ARG A 483 -17.10 10.71 -25.48
CA ARG A 483 -18.48 10.30 -25.19
C ARG A 483 -18.54 9.78 -23.76
N VAL A 484 -19.49 10.24 -22.98
CA VAL A 484 -19.69 9.80 -21.59
C VAL A 484 -21.09 9.19 -21.47
N MET A 485 -21.17 7.97 -20.96
CA MET A 485 -22.44 7.33 -20.62
C MET A 485 -22.48 7.01 -19.12
N ILE A 486 -23.44 7.60 -18.40
CA ILE A 486 -23.60 7.40 -16.95
C ILE A 486 -24.81 6.52 -16.68
N GLY A 487 -24.59 5.40 -15.98
CA GLY A 487 -25.62 4.55 -15.40
C GLY A 487 -26.02 4.99 -14.00
N LEU A 488 -27.31 5.33 -13.82
CA LEU A 488 -27.90 5.67 -12.52
C LEU A 488 -28.96 4.63 -12.12
N ARG A 489 -28.94 4.22 -10.84
CA ARG A 489 -29.83 3.15 -10.34
C ARG A 489 -31.29 3.56 -10.20
N ASP A 490 -31.55 4.79 -9.75
CA ASP A 490 -32.91 5.28 -9.52
C ASP A 490 -33.26 6.46 -10.44
N ASP A 491 -34.55 6.79 -10.47
CA ASP A 491 -35.09 7.90 -11.25
C ASP A 491 -35.02 9.27 -10.57
N THR A 492 -34.69 9.30 -9.27
CA THR A 492 -34.73 10.51 -8.44
C THR A 492 -33.34 11.11 -8.18
N THR A 493 -32.27 10.37 -8.48
CA THR A 493 -30.89 10.80 -8.32
C THR A 493 -30.60 11.84 -9.39
N ALA A 494 -30.18 13.02 -8.94
CA ALA A 494 -29.71 14.10 -9.80
C ALA A 494 -28.44 13.66 -10.53
N VAL A 495 -28.26 14.12 -11.77
CA VAL A 495 -27.08 13.78 -12.58
C VAL A 495 -25.86 14.48 -11.97
N PRO A 496 -24.89 13.74 -11.40
CA PRO A 496 -23.76 14.37 -10.74
C PRO A 496 -22.90 15.10 -11.78
N LEU A 497 -22.50 16.33 -11.47
CA LEU A 497 -21.49 17.07 -12.24
C LEU A 497 -21.83 17.27 -13.73
N GLU A 498 -23.12 17.24 -14.10
CA GLU A 498 -23.59 17.22 -15.50
C GLU A 498 -22.97 18.34 -16.34
N GLN A 499 -23.04 19.58 -15.86
CA GLN A 499 -22.53 20.74 -16.58
C GLN A 499 -21.01 20.67 -16.80
N ALA A 500 -20.26 20.16 -15.82
CA ALA A 500 -18.81 20.02 -15.92
C ALA A 500 -18.42 18.99 -16.98
N ILE A 501 -19.17 17.89 -17.07
CA ILE A 501 -18.95 16.84 -18.07
C ILE A 501 -19.32 17.35 -19.48
N ARG A 502 -20.49 17.99 -19.64
CA ARG A 502 -20.97 18.49 -20.95
C ARG A 502 -20.06 19.53 -21.59
N ARG A 503 -19.21 20.23 -20.82
CA ARG A 503 -18.21 21.16 -21.36
C ARG A 503 -17.14 20.47 -22.21
N HIS A 504 -16.89 19.18 -21.98
CA HIS A 504 -15.77 18.46 -22.60
C HIS A 504 -16.17 17.14 -23.28
N ALA A 505 -17.42 16.71 -23.14
CA ALA A 505 -17.91 15.46 -23.72
C ALA A 505 -19.40 15.53 -24.09
N ASP A 506 -19.81 14.70 -25.05
CA ASP A 506 -21.23 14.39 -25.25
C ASP A 506 -21.68 13.39 -24.18
N LEU A 507 -22.65 13.81 -23.36
CA LEU A 507 -23.11 13.08 -22.19
C LEU A 507 -24.50 12.49 -22.43
N GLN A 508 -24.57 11.17 -22.30
CA GLN A 508 -25.81 10.40 -22.21
C GLN A 508 -26.00 9.88 -20.79
N VAL A 509 -27.18 10.13 -20.23
CA VAL A 509 -27.55 9.64 -18.90
C VAL A 509 -28.59 8.55 -19.06
N LEU A 510 -28.31 7.39 -18.47
CA LEU A 510 -29.14 6.20 -18.57
C LEU A 510 -29.52 5.73 -17.19
N ARG A 511 -30.83 5.61 -16.96
CA ARG A 511 -31.37 5.08 -15.73
C ARG A 511 -31.60 3.58 -15.88
N ASP A 512 -31.30 2.79 -14.85
CA ASP A 512 -31.35 1.33 -14.91
C ASP A 512 -32.76 0.81 -15.22
N GLN A 513 -33.83 1.49 -14.75
CA GLN A 513 -35.23 1.09 -14.97
C GLN A 513 -35.51 -0.38 -14.62
N GLY A 514 -34.92 -0.86 -13.52
CA GLY A 514 -35.01 -2.25 -13.08
C GLY A 514 -34.03 -3.21 -13.75
N VAL A 515 -33.26 -2.76 -14.74
CA VAL A 515 -32.21 -3.54 -15.41
C VAL A 515 -30.84 -3.07 -14.93
N ILE A 516 -30.24 -3.80 -13.98
CA ILE A 516 -28.92 -3.47 -13.44
C ILE A 516 -27.89 -3.44 -14.57
N GLY A 517 -27.15 -2.32 -14.68
CA GLY A 517 -26.09 -2.18 -15.68
C GLY A 517 -26.62 -1.93 -17.09
N ARG A 518 -27.87 -1.42 -17.23
CA ARG A 518 -28.50 -1.11 -18.53
C ARG A 518 -27.63 -0.29 -19.45
N VAL A 519 -26.84 0.64 -18.90
CA VAL A 519 -25.87 1.46 -19.65
C VAL A 519 -24.89 0.62 -20.49
N LEU A 520 -24.50 -0.58 -20.04
CA LEU A 520 -23.61 -1.46 -20.81
C LEU A 520 -24.29 -2.01 -22.06
N ARG A 521 -25.59 -2.38 -21.94
CA ARG A 521 -26.39 -2.86 -23.08
C ARG A 521 -26.64 -1.77 -24.11
N VAL A 522 -26.94 -0.56 -23.64
CA VAL A 522 -27.12 0.59 -24.53
C VAL A 522 -25.80 0.93 -25.22
N ALA A 523 -24.66 0.86 -24.52
CA ALA A 523 -23.35 1.08 -25.11
C ALA A 523 -23.02 0.01 -26.19
N GLU A 524 -23.37 -1.25 -25.94
CA GLU A 524 -23.26 -2.33 -26.92
C GLU A 524 -24.10 -2.07 -28.17
N ASP A 525 -25.37 -1.66 -28.01
CA ASP A 525 -26.24 -1.30 -29.14
C ASP A 525 -25.78 -0.04 -29.89
N THR A 526 -25.18 0.93 -29.17
CA THR A 526 -24.72 2.21 -29.72
C THR A 526 -23.51 2.03 -30.63
N TYR A 527 -22.55 1.20 -30.22
CA TYR A 527 -21.24 1.07 -30.88
C TYR A 527 -20.96 -0.32 -31.49
N GLY A 528 -21.85 -1.30 -31.29
CA GLY A 528 -21.72 -2.64 -31.87
C GLY A 528 -21.95 -2.66 -33.39
N GLY A 529 -21.13 -3.44 -34.10
CA GLY A 529 -21.27 -3.69 -35.53
C GLY A 529 -22.39 -4.68 -35.87
N THR A 530 -23.08 -4.43 -36.98
CA THR A 530 -24.26 -5.17 -37.46
C THR A 530 -23.97 -6.62 -37.87
N GLY A 531 -24.55 -7.59 -37.16
CA GLY A 531 -24.79 -8.94 -37.68
C GLY A 531 -26.28 -9.14 -38.01
N GLU A 532 -26.59 -9.93 -39.04
CA GLU A 532 -27.95 -10.20 -39.53
C GLU A 532 -28.88 -10.92 -38.53
N SER A 533 -28.39 -11.30 -37.33
CA SER A 533 -29.17 -12.02 -36.32
C SER A 533 -29.48 -11.24 -35.03
N ALA A 534 -29.10 -9.96 -34.92
CA ALA A 534 -29.38 -9.16 -33.71
C ALA A 534 -30.24 -7.94 -34.03
N SER A 535 -31.53 -8.00 -33.68
CA SER A 535 -32.35 -6.79 -33.57
C SER A 535 -31.88 -6.04 -32.30
N PRO A 536 -31.33 -4.82 -32.41
CA PRO A 536 -30.89 -4.07 -31.23
C PRO A 536 -32.08 -3.77 -30.31
N ALA A 537 -31.84 -3.72 -29.00
CA ALA A 537 -32.87 -3.34 -28.03
C ALA A 537 -33.13 -1.82 -28.06
N TYR A 538 -32.14 -1.03 -28.49
CA TYR A 538 -32.18 0.43 -28.59
C TYR A 538 -31.68 0.96 -29.96
N PRO A 539 -32.41 0.72 -31.08
CA PRO A 539 -31.98 1.09 -32.43
C PRO A 539 -31.70 2.59 -32.63
N GLU A 540 -32.37 3.46 -31.88
CA GLU A 540 -32.23 4.92 -31.91
C GLU A 540 -30.88 5.43 -31.39
N THR A 541 -30.14 4.59 -30.68
CA THR A 541 -28.87 4.97 -30.05
C THR A 541 -27.66 4.76 -30.95
N ARG A 542 -27.83 4.10 -32.10
CA ARG A 542 -26.73 3.73 -33.00
C ARG A 542 -25.90 4.93 -33.46
N ARG A 543 -24.58 4.74 -33.50
CA ARG A 543 -23.62 5.68 -34.06
C ARG A 543 -22.71 5.01 -35.08
N THR A 544 -22.20 5.79 -36.03
CA THR A 544 -21.26 5.35 -37.07
C THR A 544 -19.80 5.61 -36.71
N GLU A 545 -19.55 6.26 -35.57
CA GLU A 545 -18.21 6.55 -35.04
C GLU A 545 -17.54 5.26 -34.55
N SER A 546 -16.25 5.07 -34.86
CA SER A 546 -15.47 3.93 -34.37
C SER A 546 -14.94 4.19 -32.95
N LEU A 547 -15.02 3.20 -32.06
CA LEU A 547 -14.40 3.30 -30.73
C LEU A 547 -12.87 3.15 -30.80
N ASN A 548 -12.14 4.09 -30.19
CA ASN A 548 -10.68 3.99 -30.03
C ASN A 548 -10.29 3.41 -28.67
N THR A 549 -10.95 3.87 -27.60
CA THR A 549 -10.66 3.49 -26.21
C THR A 549 -11.95 3.43 -25.40
N LEU A 550 -12.00 2.51 -24.43
CA LEU A 550 -13.07 2.41 -23.44
C LEU A 550 -12.48 2.65 -22.05
N TRP A 551 -13.12 3.51 -21.27
CA TRP A 551 -12.79 3.81 -19.88
C TRP A 551 -13.95 3.40 -18.99
N ALA A 552 -13.77 2.40 -18.14
CA ALA A 552 -14.79 1.93 -17.21
C ALA A 552 -14.53 2.45 -15.79
N ILE A 553 -15.54 3.08 -15.21
CA ILE A 553 -15.47 3.69 -13.89
C ILE A 553 -16.68 3.27 -13.07
N GLY A 554 -16.47 2.52 -12.00
CA GLY A 554 -17.57 2.10 -11.12
C GLY A 554 -17.20 0.92 -10.24
N PRO A 555 -18.19 0.26 -9.62
CA PRO A 555 -17.96 -0.95 -8.84
C PRO A 555 -17.39 -2.09 -9.69
N ASP A 556 -16.67 -3.04 -9.06
CA ASP A 556 -15.99 -4.12 -9.78
C ASP A 556 -16.89 -4.90 -10.76
N PRO A 557 -18.11 -5.34 -10.41
CA PRO A 557 -18.96 -6.07 -11.36
C PRO A 557 -19.33 -5.25 -12.60
N PHE A 558 -19.41 -3.92 -12.45
CA PHE A 558 -19.65 -3.01 -13.56
C PHE A 558 -18.40 -2.89 -14.44
N MET A 559 -17.22 -2.73 -13.84
CA MET A 559 -15.96 -2.65 -14.58
C MET A 559 -15.65 -3.95 -15.32
N GLU A 560 -15.93 -5.11 -14.71
CA GLU A 560 -15.81 -6.42 -15.36
C GLU A 560 -16.71 -6.52 -16.59
N GLY A 561 -18.00 -6.20 -16.46
CA GLY A 561 -18.92 -6.19 -17.60
C GLY A 561 -18.53 -5.19 -18.70
N ALA A 562 -17.96 -4.04 -18.32
CA ALA A 562 -17.47 -3.04 -19.28
C ALA A 562 -16.18 -3.48 -19.99
N MET A 563 -15.29 -4.22 -19.32
CA MET A 563 -14.11 -4.82 -19.97
C MET A 563 -14.53 -5.86 -21.00
N ASP A 564 -15.45 -6.76 -20.64
CA ASP A 564 -15.97 -7.77 -21.56
C ASP A 564 -16.67 -7.13 -22.76
N LEU A 565 -17.40 -6.04 -22.52
CA LEU A 565 -17.99 -5.23 -23.58
C LEU A 565 -16.91 -4.65 -24.51
N GLY A 566 -15.84 -4.07 -23.97
CA GLY A 566 -14.73 -3.54 -24.76
C GLY A 566 -14.13 -4.59 -25.71
N ILE A 567 -13.94 -5.82 -25.22
CA ILE A 567 -13.44 -6.95 -26.03
C ILE A 567 -14.45 -7.33 -27.12
N ARG A 568 -15.76 -7.42 -26.81
CA ARG A 568 -16.80 -7.71 -27.81
C ARG A 568 -16.92 -6.62 -28.88
N LEU A 569 -16.62 -5.37 -28.53
CA LEU A 569 -16.56 -4.24 -29.46
C LEU A 569 -15.25 -4.19 -30.26
N GLY A 570 -14.36 -5.18 -30.09
CA GLY A 570 -13.12 -5.32 -30.87
C GLY A 570 -11.96 -4.45 -30.39
N LEU A 571 -11.99 -3.94 -29.16
CA LEU A 571 -10.86 -3.19 -28.59
C LEU A 571 -9.78 -4.14 -28.06
N ASP A 572 -8.52 -3.79 -28.31
CA ASP A 572 -7.39 -4.43 -27.65
C ASP A 572 -7.39 -4.15 -26.14
N ARG A 573 -6.82 -5.06 -25.35
CA ARG A 573 -6.73 -4.96 -23.88
C ARG A 573 -6.00 -3.68 -23.41
N ASP A 574 -5.07 -3.16 -24.19
CA ASP A 574 -4.35 -1.91 -23.89
C ASP A 574 -5.17 -0.64 -24.18
N ARG A 575 -6.32 -0.78 -24.84
CA ARG A 575 -7.29 0.29 -25.13
C ARG A 575 -8.49 0.28 -24.20
N ILE A 576 -8.56 -0.69 -23.29
CA ILE A 576 -9.60 -0.82 -22.27
C ILE A 576 -8.99 -0.43 -20.93
N TRP A 577 -9.50 0.65 -20.36
CA TRP A 577 -9.04 1.24 -19.11
C TRP A 577 -10.07 1.04 -18.02
N ILE A 578 -9.62 0.77 -16.81
CA ILE A 578 -10.45 0.67 -15.61
C ILE A 578 -9.93 1.60 -14.52
N SER A 579 -10.81 2.12 -13.67
CA SER A 579 -10.43 2.89 -12.48
C SER A 579 -10.46 2.03 -11.23
N LEU A 580 -9.29 1.64 -10.73
CA LEU A 580 -9.14 0.84 -9.52
C LEU A 580 -9.06 1.72 -8.27
N GLU A 581 -10.18 1.82 -7.55
CA GLU A 581 -10.23 2.45 -6.22
C GLU A 581 -10.03 1.36 -5.15
N GLU A 582 -8.76 1.04 -4.86
CA GLU A 582 -8.38 0.04 -3.86
C GLU A 582 -8.28 0.61 -2.43
N GLU A 583 -8.25 -0.28 -1.43
CA GLU A 583 -8.01 0.15 -0.04
C GLU A 583 -6.64 0.85 0.10
N MET A 584 -6.66 2.09 0.57
CA MET A 584 -5.46 2.92 0.74
C MET A 584 -5.38 3.46 2.16
N LEU A 585 -4.27 3.16 2.86
CA LEU A 585 -4.07 3.59 4.25
C LEU A 585 -3.09 4.77 4.41
N CYS A 586 -2.16 4.96 3.47
CA CYS A 586 -1.05 5.91 3.61
C CYS A 586 -0.99 6.99 2.52
N GLY A 587 -1.38 6.69 1.27
CA GLY A 587 -1.18 7.59 0.13
C GLY A 587 0.26 7.59 -0.44
N THR A 588 1.23 6.92 0.20
CA THR A 588 2.65 6.99 -0.20
C THR A 588 3.27 5.65 -0.57
N GLY A 589 2.47 4.58 -0.66
CA GLY A 589 2.92 3.24 -1.01
C GLY A 589 3.41 2.39 0.16
N LEU A 590 3.71 2.99 1.32
CA LEU A 590 4.20 2.28 2.51
C LEU A 590 3.30 1.11 2.94
N CYS A 591 1.99 1.23 2.83
CA CYS A 591 1.10 0.16 3.26
C CYS A 591 1.01 -1.02 2.26
N GLY A 592 1.38 -0.81 0.99
CA GLY A 592 1.26 -1.82 -0.08
C GLY A 592 -0.16 -2.25 -0.46
N MET A 593 -1.20 -1.77 0.24
CA MET A 593 -2.58 -2.27 0.12
C MET A 593 -3.24 -1.93 -1.22
N CYS A 594 -2.97 -0.73 -1.74
CA CYS A 594 -3.55 -0.24 -2.99
C CYS A 594 -2.84 -0.79 -4.24
N HIS A 595 -2.26 -1.98 -4.14
CA HIS A 595 -1.53 -2.60 -5.24
C HIS A 595 -2.49 -3.35 -6.16
N ARG A 596 -2.30 -3.15 -7.47
CA ARG A 596 -2.85 -4.03 -8.49
C ARG A 596 -1.90 -4.13 -9.68
N GLY A 597 -1.67 -5.35 -10.17
CA GLY A 597 -0.99 -5.53 -11.46
C GLY A 597 0.43 -4.95 -11.53
N GLY A 598 1.15 -4.92 -10.40
CA GLY A 598 2.48 -4.34 -10.29
C GLY A 598 2.51 -2.84 -9.97
N ARG A 599 1.36 -2.20 -9.76
CA ARG A 599 1.25 -0.74 -9.60
C ARG A 599 0.49 -0.38 -8.33
N LEU A 600 0.99 0.60 -7.61
CA LEU A 600 0.31 1.22 -6.48
C LEU A 600 -0.51 2.42 -6.98
N THR A 601 -1.81 2.41 -6.75
CA THR A 601 -2.69 3.50 -7.24
C THR A 601 -2.34 4.85 -6.57
N CYS A 602 -1.84 4.83 -5.33
CA CYS A 602 -1.33 6.03 -4.67
C CYS A 602 -0.02 6.60 -5.25
N ALA A 603 0.70 5.82 -6.08
CA ALA A 603 1.89 6.28 -6.79
C ALA A 603 1.56 6.65 -8.24
N HIS A 604 0.80 5.80 -8.95
CA HIS A 604 0.56 5.95 -10.38
C HIS A 604 -0.78 6.62 -10.75
N GLY A 605 -1.77 6.60 -9.85
CA GLY A 605 -3.17 6.92 -10.12
C GLY A 605 -4.05 5.68 -10.26
N THR A 606 -5.36 5.86 -10.26
CA THR A 606 -6.36 4.78 -10.26
C THR A 606 -6.57 4.13 -11.63
N PHE A 607 -6.28 4.84 -12.72
CA PHE A 607 -6.49 4.32 -14.07
C PHE A 607 -5.39 3.36 -14.51
N VAL A 608 -5.78 2.16 -14.94
CA VAL A 608 -4.90 1.14 -15.49
C VAL A 608 -5.54 0.47 -16.72
N THR A 609 -4.72 -0.02 -17.66
CA THR A 609 -5.20 -0.85 -18.76
C THR A 609 -5.58 -2.24 -18.29
N MET A 610 -6.46 -2.92 -19.02
CA MET A 610 -6.83 -4.32 -18.76
C MET A 610 -5.63 -5.26 -18.84
N THR A 611 -4.62 -4.96 -19.65
CA THR A 611 -3.34 -5.69 -19.68
C THR A 611 -2.56 -5.49 -18.39
N ALA A 612 -2.37 -4.22 -17.98
CA ALA A 612 -1.62 -3.88 -16.77
C ALA A 612 -2.33 -4.38 -15.49
N ALA A 613 -3.65 -4.43 -15.48
CA ALA A 613 -4.44 -5.00 -14.38
C ALA A 613 -4.23 -6.52 -14.19
N GLY A 614 -3.56 -7.20 -15.13
CA GLY A 614 -3.10 -8.57 -14.93
C GLY A 614 -4.08 -9.65 -15.37
N GLY A 615 -4.78 -9.48 -16.49
CA GLY A 615 -5.40 -10.63 -17.16
C GLY A 615 -6.75 -11.07 -16.61
N ALA A 616 -6.95 -10.99 -15.29
CA ALA A 616 -8.04 -11.65 -14.59
C ALA A 616 -9.05 -10.63 -14.03
N GLY A 617 -10.33 -10.85 -14.35
CA GLY A 617 -11.41 -10.47 -13.44
C GLY A 617 -11.15 -11.09 -12.05
N LYS A 618 -11.88 -10.66 -11.02
CA LYS A 618 -11.71 -11.15 -9.65
C LYS A 618 -11.94 -12.66 -9.43
N GLU A 619 -12.04 -13.48 -10.48
CA GLU A 619 -12.12 -14.94 -10.38
C GLU A 619 -10.91 -15.59 -9.70
N SER A 620 -9.74 -14.92 -9.60
CA SER A 620 -8.62 -15.43 -8.82
C SER A 620 -8.69 -15.12 -7.31
N CYS A 621 -9.75 -14.46 -6.84
CA CYS A 621 -9.95 -14.05 -5.43
C CYS A 621 -11.37 -14.23 -4.89
N LEU A 622 -12.24 -15.03 -5.53
CA LEU A 622 -13.48 -15.53 -4.93
C LEU A 622 -13.35 -17.00 -4.51
#